data_AF-A0A2I0T714-F1
#
_entry.id   AF-A0A2I0T714-F1
#
_cell.length_a   1.000
_cell.length_b   1.000
_cell.length_c   1.000
_cell.angle_alpha   90.00
_cell.angle_beta   90.00
_cell.angle_gamma   90.00
#
_symmetry.space_group_name_H-M   'P 1'
#
loop_
_entity.id
_entity.type
_entity.pdbx_description
1 polymer ?
#
loop_
_entity_poly.entity_id
_entity_poly.type
_entity_poly.pdbx_seq_one_letter_code
_entity_poly.pdbx_strand_id
1 'polypeptide(L)'
;MAGQVPDVNNCLPEEDPEWDPNTSRGLQRVKEYQKLILYGIQHGVEKCTNLPKLYEVMQGDKETPAAFYERLCEVAQKWRDLDPEGAGNVKLFNMLSIGQMAADIREKLQKVDGADGMTISQLLSIVSEVYNSWNEAEKREK
;
A
#
# COMPACT_ATOMS: atom_id res chain seq x y z
N MET A 1 -11.46 -33.13 -25.93
CA MET A 1 -10.48 -32.50 -26.84
C MET A 1 -9.49 -31.76 -25.96
N ALA A 2 -8.22 -32.18 -25.92
CA ALA A 2 -7.21 -31.53 -25.11
C ALA A 2 -6.80 -30.22 -25.79
N GLY A 3 -7.00 -29.08 -25.11
CA GLY A 3 -6.54 -27.79 -25.59
C GLY A 3 -5.02 -27.79 -25.70
N GLN A 4 -4.53 -27.62 -26.91
CA GLN A 4 -3.10 -27.51 -27.20
C GLN A 4 -2.58 -26.26 -26.47
N VAL A 5 -1.63 -26.46 -25.54
CA VAL A 5 -0.97 -25.34 -24.86
C VAL A 5 -0.25 -24.53 -25.94
N PRO A 6 -0.54 -23.24 -26.12
CA PRO A 6 0.14 -22.43 -27.13
C PRO A 6 1.63 -22.39 -26.81
N ASP A 7 2.45 -22.68 -27.82
CA ASP A 7 3.89 -22.56 -27.74
C ASP A 7 4.26 -21.11 -27.42
N VAL A 8 4.86 -20.91 -26.25
CA VAL A 8 5.19 -19.59 -25.71
C VAL A 8 6.13 -18.84 -26.65
N ASN A 9 7.07 -19.53 -27.29
CA ASN A 9 8.02 -18.92 -28.22
C ASN A 9 7.35 -18.39 -29.50
N ASN A 10 6.22 -18.97 -29.89
CA ASN A 10 5.44 -18.49 -31.04
C ASN A 10 4.60 -17.24 -30.72
N CYS A 11 4.38 -16.95 -29.44
CA CYS A 11 3.53 -15.86 -28.97
C CYS A 11 4.33 -14.71 -28.33
N LEU A 12 5.47 -15.03 -27.73
CA LEU A 12 6.44 -14.12 -27.11
C LEU A 12 7.87 -14.51 -27.57
N PRO A 13 8.19 -14.30 -28.85
CA PRO A 13 9.52 -14.61 -29.36
C PRO A 13 10.59 -13.70 -28.73
N GLU A 14 11.76 -14.27 -28.44
CA GLU A 14 12.93 -13.52 -27.94
C GLU A 14 13.68 -12.79 -29.06
N GLU A 15 13.66 -13.35 -30.27
CA GLU A 15 14.25 -12.77 -31.48
C GLU A 15 13.18 -12.16 -32.38
N ASP A 16 13.59 -11.39 -33.41
CA ASP A 16 12.66 -10.78 -34.37
C ASP A 16 11.89 -11.88 -35.13
N PRO A 17 10.55 -11.95 -34.97
CA PRO A 17 9.76 -12.98 -35.63
C PRO A 17 9.38 -12.65 -37.08
N GLU A 18 9.87 -11.52 -37.63
CA GLU A 18 9.62 -11.06 -39.01
C GLU A 18 8.12 -10.94 -39.35
N TRP A 19 7.28 -10.61 -38.37
CA TRP A 19 5.84 -10.45 -38.60
C TRP A 19 5.53 -9.22 -39.46
N ASP A 20 5.07 -9.43 -40.69
CA ASP A 20 4.65 -8.32 -41.57
C ASP A 20 3.31 -7.70 -41.11
N PRO A 21 3.31 -6.46 -40.58
CA PRO A 21 2.11 -5.80 -40.09
C PRO A 21 1.11 -5.44 -41.21
N ASN A 22 1.51 -5.50 -42.48
CA ASN A 22 0.63 -5.24 -43.61
C ASN A 22 -0.24 -6.45 -43.98
N THR A 23 0.05 -7.63 -43.42
CA THR A 23 -0.78 -8.82 -43.57
C THR A 23 -1.76 -8.96 -42.40
N SER A 24 -2.96 -9.47 -42.65
CA SER A 24 -3.94 -9.71 -41.58
C SER A 24 -3.39 -10.63 -40.48
N ARG A 25 -2.58 -11.63 -40.86
CA ARG A 25 -1.96 -12.58 -39.93
C ARG A 25 -0.85 -11.94 -39.11
N GLY A 26 0.03 -11.15 -39.72
CA GLY A 26 1.10 -10.45 -39.00
C GLY A 26 0.56 -9.38 -38.06
N LEU A 27 -0.45 -8.61 -38.50
CA LEU A 27 -1.12 -7.64 -37.63
C LEU A 27 -1.79 -8.31 -36.42
N GLN A 28 -2.42 -9.48 -36.61
CA GLN A 28 -2.99 -10.25 -35.50
C GLN A 28 -1.91 -10.67 -34.50
N ARG A 29 -0.78 -11.19 -34.98
CA ARG A 29 0.35 -11.61 -34.12
C ARG A 29 0.94 -10.45 -33.34
N VAL A 30 1.14 -9.29 -33.98
CA VAL A 30 1.60 -8.06 -33.30
C VAL A 30 0.64 -7.66 -32.18
N LYS A 31 -0.68 -7.70 -32.43
CA LYS A 31 -1.69 -7.37 -31.40
C LYS A 31 -1.69 -8.36 -30.24
N GLU A 32 -1.52 -9.65 -30.53
CA GLU A 32 -1.44 -10.70 -29.50
C GLU A 32 -0.18 -10.53 -28.64
N TYR A 33 0.97 -10.28 -29.27
CA TYR A 33 2.24 -9.99 -28.59
C TYR A 33 2.13 -8.76 -27.68
N GLN A 34 1.57 -7.65 -28.18
CA GLN A 34 1.36 -6.44 -27.37
C GLN A 34 0.50 -6.69 -26.13
N LYS A 35 -0.56 -7.50 -26.26
CA LYS A 35 -1.40 -7.90 -25.11
C LYS A 35 -0.61 -8.72 -24.09
N LEU A 36 0.22 -9.65 -24.56
CA LEU A 36 1.03 -10.50 -23.68
C LEU A 36 2.14 -9.71 -22.98
N ILE A 37 2.78 -8.75 -23.67
CA ILE A 37 3.75 -7.84 -23.05
C ILE A 37 3.07 -6.96 -21.99
N LEU A 38 1.91 -6.38 -22.30
CA LEU A 38 1.16 -5.58 -21.33
C LEU A 38 0.78 -6.40 -20.09
N TYR A 39 0.28 -7.62 -20.31
CA TYR A 39 -0.03 -8.55 -19.24
C TYR A 39 1.22 -8.89 -18.40
N GLY A 40 2.34 -9.19 -19.05
CA GLY A 40 3.62 -9.46 -18.38
C GLY A 40 4.14 -8.27 -17.58
N ILE A 41 3.98 -7.03 -18.05
CA ILE A 41 4.34 -5.83 -17.29
C ILE A 41 3.40 -5.65 -16.08
N GLN A 42 2.10 -5.85 -16.26
CA GLN A 42 1.10 -5.67 -15.20
C GLN A 42 1.19 -6.72 -14.10
N HIS A 43 1.63 -7.94 -14.43
CA HIS A 43 1.60 -9.08 -13.51
C HIS A 43 2.97 -9.70 -13.19
N GLY A 44 3.97 -9.48 -14.04
CA GLY A 44 5.32 -10.06 -13.90
C GLY A 44 6.32 -9.15 -13.21
N VAL A 45 6.09 -7.82 -13.24
CA VAL A 45 6.83 -6.90 -12.38
C VAL A 45 6.13 -6.86 -11.03
N GLU A 46 6.76 -7.40 -9.99
CA GLU A 46 6.33 -7.13 -8.62
C GLU A 46 6.33 -5.60 -8.46
N LYS A 47 5.14 -5.00 -8.34
CA LYS A 47 4.93 -3.55 -8.27
C LYS A 47 5.92 -3.02 -7.23
N CYS A 48 7.00 -2.38 -7.66
CA CYS A 48 8.15 -2.08 -6.80
C CYS A 48 7.63 -1.40 -5.55
N THR A 49 7.65 -2.13 -4.45
CA THR A 49 6.99 -1.73 -3.22
C THR A 49 7.74 -0.51 -2.68
N ASN A 50 7.16 0.68 -2.85
CA ASN A 50 7.78 1.90 -2.37
C ASN A 50 7.55 2.06 -0.86
N LEU A 51 8.14 1.12 -0.11
CA LEU A 51 8.15 1.10 1.35
C LEU A 51 8.59 2.42 1.98
N PRO A 52 9.63 3.13 1.48
CA PRO A 52 10.03 4.43 2.01
C PRO A 52 8.87 5.43 2.15
N LYS A 53 7.94 5.46 1.18
CA LYS A 53 6.79 6.37 1.23
C LYS A 53 5.86 6.13 2.41
N LEU A 54 5.77 4.88 2.87
CA LEU A 54 4.96 4.57 4.05
C LEU A 54 5.62 5.13 5.31
N TYR A 55 6.95 5.12 5.38
CA TYR A 55 7.74 5.66 6.50
C TYR A 55 7.72 7.20 6.57
N GLU A 56 7.48 7.89 5.45
CA GLU A 56 7.38 9.35 5.36
C GLU A 56 6.08 9.94 5.95
N VAL A 57 5.07 9.09 6.18
CA VAL A 57 3.78 9.54 6.76
C VAL A 57 3.95 9.75 8.26
N MET A 58 4.20 11.00 8.68
CA MET A 58 4.24 11.39 10.10
C MET A 58 2.98 12.13 10.50
N GLN A 59 2.49 11.96 11.73
CA GLN A 59 1.38 12.77 12.26
C GLN A 59 1.81 14.24 12.38
N GLY A 60 1.03 15.14 11.81
CA GLY A 60 1.26 16.58 11.96
C GLY A 60 0.83 17.12 13.33
N ASP A 61 1.43 18.24 13.77
CA ASP A 61 1.22 18.82 15.11
C ASP A 61 -0.25 19.14 15.45
N LYS A 62 -1.07 19.45 14.44
CA LYS A 62 -2.51 19.75 14.57
C LYS A 62 -3.40 18.73 13.88
N GLU A 63 -2.80 17.65 13.41
CA GLU A 63 -3.52 16.58 12.72
C GLU A 63 -4.13 15.65 13.76
N THR A 64 -5.42 15.38 13.62
CA THR A 64 -6.08 14.43 14.52
C THR A 64 -5.52 13.02 14.27
N PRO A 65 -5.48 12.17 15.31
CA PRO A 65 -5.00 10.80 15.19
C PRO A 65 -5.73 9.97 14.12
N ALA A 66 -7.03 10.20 13.98
CA ALA A 66 -7.87 9.55 12.96
C ALA A 66 -7.48 10.01 11.55
N ALA A 67 -7.31 11.31 11.32
CA ALA A 67 -6.92 11.84 10.02
C ALA A 67 -5.52 11.35 9.59
N PHE A 68 -4.58 11.29 10.53
CA PHE A 68 -3.27 10.68 10.30
C PHE A 68 -3.39 9.21 9.86
N TYR A 69 -4.20 8.41 10.56
CA TYR A 69 -4.36 7.00 10.25
C TYR A 69 -5.03 6.78 8.89
N GLU A 70 -6.04 7.58 8.53
CA GLU A 70 -6.66 7.55 7.21
C GLU A 70 -5.62 7.81 6.10
N ARG A 71 -4.77 8.83 6.27
CA ARG A 71 -3.70 9.15 5.32
C ARG A 71 -2.66 8.03 5.20
N LEU A 72 -2.33 7.36 6.30
CA LEU A 72 -1.46 6.17 6.28
C LEU A 72 -2.09 5.03 5.47
N CYS A 73 -3.39 4.78 5.67
CA CYS A 73 -4.14 3.79 4.89
C CYS A 73 -4.16 4.11 3.40
N GLU A 74 -4.43 5.37 3.02
CA GLU A 74 -4.42 5.82 1.63
C GLU A 74 -3.06 5.59 0.96
N VAL A 75 -1.96 5.91 1.64
CA VAL A 75 -0.60 5.69 1.12
C VAL A 75 -0.32 4.20 0.95
N ALA A 76 -0.72 3.37 1.91
CA ALA A 76 -0.51 1.93 1.84
C ALA A 76 -1.29 1.25 0.72
N GLN A 77 -2.55 1.66 0.51
CA GLN A 77 -3.37 1.20 -0.61
C GLN A 77 -2.77 1.66 -1.95
N LYS A 78 -2.36 2.93 -2.05
CA LYS A 78 -1.85 3.52 -3.29
C LYS A 78 -0.52 2.93 -3.75
N TRP A 79 0.40 2.66 -2.83
CA TRP A 79 1.78 2.29 -3.17
C TRP A 79 2.11 0.82 -2.97
N ARG A 80 1.28 0.07 -2.22
CA ARG A 80 1.60 -1.30 -1.85
C ARG A 80 0.45 -2.30 -1.99
N ASP A 81 -0.74 -1.86 -2.41
CA ASP A 81 -1.98 -2.66 -2.42
C ASP A 81 -2.19 -3.40 -1.08
N LEU A 82 -1.71 -2.83 0.02
CA LEU A 82 -1.86 -3.40 1.35
C LEU A 82 -3.23 -3.01 1.87
N ASP A 83 -4.04 -4.02 2.19
CA ASP A 83 -5.26 -3.84 2.96
C ASP A 83 -4.90 -3.58 4.44
N PRO A 84 -5.17 -2.38 4.98
CA PRO A 84 -4.92 -2.08 6.39
C PRO A 84 -5.75 -2.94 7.35
N GLU A 85 -6.91 -3.42 6.90
CA GLU A 85 -7.82 -4.27 7.68
C GLU A 85 -7.56 -5.77 7.48
N GLY A 86 -6.64 -6.11 6.57
CA GLY A 86 -6.24 -7.48 6.33
C GLY A 86 -5.59 -8.10 7.57
N ALA A 87 -6.04 -9.28 7.97
CA ALA A 87 -5.59 -9.95 9.20
C ALA A 87 -4.06 -10.13 9.31
N GLY A 88 -3.35 -10.19 8.17
CA GLY A 88 -1.88 -10.27 8.12
C GLY A 88 -1.15 -8.92 8.26
N ASN A 89 -1.87 -7.79 8.14
CA ASN A 89 -1.30 -6.45 8.05
C ASN A 89 -1.55 -5.61 9.31
N VAL A 90 -2.53 -5.96 10.14
CA VAL A 90 -2.90 -5.21 11.36
C VAL A 90 -1.67 -4.88 12.22
N LYS A 91 -0.82 -5.87 12.50
CA LYS A 91 0.39 -5.66 13.32
C LYS A 91 1.39 -4.70 12.67
N LEU A 92 1.55 -4.74 11.35
CA LEU A 92 2.42 -3.83 10.62
C LEU A 92 1.90 -2.39 10.72
N PHE A 93 0.61 -2.17 10.49
CA PHE A 93 -0.01 -0.84 10.56
C PHE A 93 -0.01 -0.29 11.98
N ASN A 94 -0.23 -1.11 13.00
CA ASN A 94 -0.12 -0.69 14.40
C ASN A 94 1.29 -0.23 14.73
N MET A 95 2.32 -1.00 14.34
CA MET A 95 3.72 -0.64 14.57
C MET A 95 4.11 0.67 13.86
N LEU A 96 3.69 0.84 12.60
CA LEU A 96 3.91 2.07 11.84
C LEU A 96 3.21 3.26 12.51
N SER A 97 1.93 3.11 12.86
CA SER A 97 1.16 4.15 13.52
C SER A 97 1.82 4.59 14.82
N ILE A 98 2.22 3.65 15.70
CA ILE A 98 2.90 3.97 16.96
C ILE A 98 4.22 4.73 16.70
N GLY A 99 5.01 4.31 15.70
CA GLY A 99 6.29 4.95 15.39
C GLY A 99 6.14 6.36 14.83
N GLN A 100 5.07 6.62 14.08
CA GLN A 100 4.87 7.81 13.26
C GLN A 100 3.95 8.87 13.88
N MET A 101 3.23 8.52 14.94
CA MET A 101 2.45 9.46 15.74
C MET A 101 3.33 10.48 16.47
N ALA A 102 2.70 11.58 16.91
CA ALA A 102 3.35 12.62 17.67
C ALA A 102 4.03 12.06 18.93
N ALA A 103 5.12 12.71 19.37
CA ALA A 103 6.03 12.14 20.36
C ALA A 103 5.36 11.83 21.72
N ASP A 104 4.46 12.71 22.16
CA ASP A 104 3.65 12.59 23.38
C ASP A 104 2.66 11.42 23.31
N ILE A 105 1.99 11.27 22.16
CA ILE A 105 1.11 10.14 21.86
C ILE A 105 1.89 8.83 21.86
N ARG A 106 3.04 8.81 21.18
CA ARG A 106 3.92 7.65 21.10
C ARG A 106 4.40 7.23 22.49
N GLU A 107 4.81 8.16 23.34
CA GLU A 107 5.24 7.86 24.71
C GLU A 107 4.11 7.22 25.52
N LYS A 108 2.86 7.65 25.30
CA LYS A 108 1.70 7.04 25.96
C LYS A 108 1.45 5.62 25.45
N LEU A 109 1.47 5.41 24.14
CA LEU A 109 1.24 4.09 23.53
C LEU A 109 2.33 3.08 23.88
N GLN A 110 3.58 3.50 24.00
CA GLN A 110 4.68 2.62 24.44
C GLN A 110 4.51 2.10 25.87
N LYS A 111 3.72 2.77 26.72
CA LYS A 111 3.41 2.33 28.09
C LYS A 111 2.23 1.34 28.13
N VAL A 112 1.52 1.16 27.02
CA VAL A 112 0.40 0.23 26.91
C VAL A 112 0.92 -1.13 26.49
N ASP A 113 0.80 -2.13 27.37
CA ASP A 113 1.26 -3.49 27.09
C ASP A 113 0.43 -4.11 25.95
N GLY A 114 1.12 -4.68 24.95
CA GLY A 114 0.48 -5.27 23.78
C GLY A 114 -0.18 -4.29 22.79
N ALA A 115 0.20 -3.01 22.78
CA ALA A 115 -0.35 -2.00 21.86
C ALA A 115 -0.25 -2.40 20.38
N ASP A 116 0.79 -3.15 19.98
CA ASP A 116 0.97 -3.63 18.60
C ASP A 116 -0.04 -4.72 18.19
N GLY A 117 -0.67 -5.38 19.17
CA GLY A 117 -1.72 -6.38 18.97
C GLY A 117 -3.16 -5.86 19.12
N MET A 118 -3.34 -4.58 19.45
CA MET A 118 -4.66 -3.97 19.62
C MET A 118 -5.40 -3.80 18.28
N THR A 119 -6.72 -3.70 18.34
CA THR A 119 -7.48 -3.26 17.17
C THR A 119 -7.23 -1.78 16.92
N ILE A 120 -7.40 -1.34 15.66
CA ILE A 120 -7.23 0.07 15.34
C ILE A 120 -8.15 0.97 16.15
N SER A 121 -9.40 0.56 16.38
CA SER A 121 -10.36 1.33 17.17
C SER A 121 -9.89 1.52 18.62
N GLN A 122 -9.26 0.50 19.21
CA GLN A 122 -8.69 0.59 20.56
C GLN A 122 -7.53 1.59 20.59
N LEU A 123 -6.62 1.51 19.62
CA LEU A 123 -5.52 2.47 19.49
C LEU A 123 -6.04 3.89 19.31
N LEU A 124 -6.94 4.13 18.35
CA LEU A 124 -7.49 5.45 18.08
C LEU A 124 -8.23 6.04 19.28
N SER A 125 -8.89 5.22 20.11
CA SER A 125 -9.53 5.67 21.34
C SER A 125 -8.51 6.23 22.34
N ILE A 126 -7.45 5.47 22.64
CA ILE A 126 -6.38 5.89 23.57
C ILE A 126 -5.72 7.16 23.07
N VAL A 127 -5.44 7.22 21.76
CA VAL A 127 -4.73 8.37 21.17
C VAL A 127 -5.62 9.61 21.15
N SER A 128 -6.91 9.47 20.86
CA SER A 128 -7.85 10.60 20.86
C SER A 128 -8.00 11.22 22.24
N GLU A 129 -7.97 10.42 23.31
CA GLU A 129 -7.96 10.94 24.69
C GLU A 129 -6.73 11.83 24.95
N VAL A 130 -5.54 11.38 24.55
CA VAL A 130 -4.30 12.14 24.72
C VAL A 130 -4.35 13.44 23.92
N TYR A 131 -4.69 13.36 22.63
CA TYR A 131 -4.80 14.52 21.75
C TYR A 131 -5.80 15.55 22.28
N ASN A 132 -6.98 15.11 22.73
CA ASN A 132 -7.99 16.00 23.28
C ASN A 132 -7.52 16.65 24.58
N SER A 133 -6.84 15.92 25.46
CA SER A 133 -6.29 16.47 26.70
C SER A 133 -5.27 17.59 26.45
N TRP A 134 -4.43 17.44 25.42
CA TRP A 134 -3.47 18.45 24.99
C TRP A 134 -4.16 19.67 24.37
N ASN A 135 -5.09 19.43 23.43
CA ASN A 135 -5.83 20.51 22.75
C ASN A 135 -6.63 21.37 23.74
N GLU A 136 -7.19 20.76 24.79
CA GLU A 136 -7.88 21.50 25.86
C GLU A 136 -6.91 22.28 26.76
N ALA A 137 -5.68 21.80 26.96
CA ALA A 137 -4.64 22.56 27.66
C ALA A 137 -4.19 23.77 26.82
N GLU A 138 -3.94 23.59 25.52
CA GLU A 138 -3.52 24.67 24.61
C GLU A 138 -4.58 25.78 24.52
N LYS A 139 -5.87 25.43 24.53
CA LYS A 139 -6.97 26.42 24.54
C LYS A 139 -7.08 27.21 25.84
N ARG A 140 -6.65 26.66 26.97
CA ARG A 140 -6.68 27.35 28.28
C ARG A 140 -5.51 28.32 28.47
N GLU A 141 -4.44 28.14 27.69
CA GLU A 141 -3.25 29.00 27.71
C GLU A 141 -3.32 30.16 26.71
N LYS A 142 -4.39 30.24 25.90
CA LYS A 142 -4.69 31.35 24.97
C LYS A 142 -5.80 32.23 25.51
#